data_AF-P79796-F1
#
_entry.id   AF-P79796-F1
#
_cell.length_a   1.000
_cell.length_b   1.000
_cell.length_c   1.000
_cell.angle_alpha   90.00
_cell.angle_beta   90.00
_cell.angle_gamma   90.00
#
_symmetry.space_group_name_H-M   'P 1'
#
loop_
_entity.id
_entity.type
_entity.pdbx_description
1 polymer ?
#
loop_
_entity_poly.entity_id
_entity_poly.type
_entity_poly.pdbx_seq_one_letter_code
_entity_poly.pdbx_strand_id
1 'polypeptide(L)' 'MSCFRHLCEEADIRCGVDEVSVHNLLPNYNTFMEFASVSNMMSTGRAALQKRVMALLRRIEHPTAGNTEAWEDTHA' A
#
# COMPACT_ATOMS: atom_id res chain seq x y z
N MET A 1 1.79 8.84 -6.34
CA MET A 1 1.54 7.63 -5.51
C MET A 1 2.65 6.59 -5.71
N SER A 2 3.90 7.03 -5.91
CA SER A 2 5.08 6.16 -5.99
C SER A 2 5.44 5.54 -4.64
N CYS A 3 4.95 6.10 -3.52
CA CYS A 3 5.19 5.58 -2.18
C CYS A 3 4.80 4.10 -2.00
N PHE A 4 3.67 3.64 -2.57
CA PHE A 4 3.27 2.24 -2.49
C PHE A 4 4.23 1.31 -3.23
N ARG A 5 4.84 1.77 -4.33
CA ARG A 5 5.87 1.01 -5.05
C ARG A 5 7.10 0.81 -4.16
N HIS A 6 7.63 1.88 -3.59
CA HIS A 6 8.81 1.83 -2.72
C HIS A 6 8.59 0.99 -1.47
N LEU A 7 7.39 1.06 -0.88
CA LEU A 7 7.01 0.20 0.25
C LEU A 7 7.05 -1.29 -0.12
N CYS A 8 6.52 -1.67 -1.28
CA CYS A 8 6.58 -3.05 -1.76
C CYS A 8 8.01 -3.48 -2.09
N GLU A 9 8.81 -2.63 -2.74
CA GLU A 9 10.22 -2.89 -3.05
C GLU A 9 11.04 -3.18 -1.78
N GLU A 10 10.87 -2.36 -0.73
CA GLU A 10 11.54 -2.58 0.56
C GLU A 10 11.09 -3.89 1.21
N ALA A 11 9.79 -4.21 1.16
CA ALA A 11 9.28 -5.46 1.70
C ALA A 11 9.85 -6.69 0.98
N ASP A 12 10.00 -6.62 -0.35
CA ASP A 12 10.60 -7.68 -1.16
C ASP A 12 12.09 -7.87 -0.85
N ILE A 13 12.85 -6.78 -0.66
CA ILE A 13 14.27 -6.86 -0.25
C ILE A 13 14.38 -7.54 1.12
N ARG A 14 13.59 -7.06 2.09
CA ARG A 14 13.68 -7.52 3.47
C ARG A 14 13.19 -8.96 3.63
N CYS A 15 12.13 -9.37 2.94
CA CYS A 15 11.66 -10.75 3.02
C CYS A 15 12.67 -11.74 2.43
N GLY A 16 13.44 -11.34 1.40
CA GLY A 16 14.54 -12.13 0.86
C GLY A 16 15.72 -12.27 1.83
N VAL A 17 16.02 -11.22 2.60
CA VAL A 17 17.08 -11.24 3.64
C VAL A 17 16.67 -12.08 4.85
N ASP A 18 15.42 -11.92 5.31
CA ASP A 18 14.90 -12.57 6.51
C ASP A 18 14.38 -13.99 6.25
N GLU A 19 14.39 -14.47 4.99
CA GLU A 19 13.82 -15.75 4.53
C GLU A 19 12.34 -15.97 4.96
N VAL A 20 11.57 -14.89 5.05
CA VAL A 20 10.15 -14.91 5.44
C VAL A 20 9.24 -14.57 4.27
N SER A 21 7.95 -14.92 4.39
CA SER A 21 6.94 -14.46 3.44
C SER A 21 6.79 -12.93 3.50
N VAL A 22 6.71 -12.29 2.34
CA VAL A 22 6.42 -10.84 2.23
C VAL A 22 5.11 -10.46 2.93
N HIS A 23 4.14 -11.37 3.00
CA HIS A 23 2.87 -11.16 3.70
C HIS A 23 3.01 -11.11 5.23
N ASN A 24 4.08 -11.69 5.79
CA ASN A 24 4.35 -11.58 7.22
C ASN A 24 4.87 -10.18 7.57
N LEU A 25 5.64 -9.57 6.67
CA LEU A 25 6.18 -8.22 6.83
C LEU A 25 5.17 -7.14 6.41
N LEU A 26 4.41 -7.40 5.35
CA LEU A 26 3.46 -6.48 4.74
C LEU A 26 2.15 -7.20 4.38
N PRO A 27 1.21 -7.36 5.33
CA PRO A 27 -0.01 -8.16 5.13
C PRO A 27 -0.84 -7.76 3.90
N ASN A 28 -0.98 -6.45 3.63
CA ASN A 28 -1.73 -5.95 2.47
C ASN A 28 -0.90 -5.82 1.17
N TYR A 29 0.24 -6.52 1.05
CA TYR A 29 1.19 -6.41 -0.07
C TYR A 29 0.51 -6.37 -1.45
N ASN A 30 -0.40 -7.31 -1.72
CA ASN A 30 -1.09 -7.39 -3.02
C ASN A 30 -1.94 -6.14 -3.33
N THR A 31 -2.61 -5.60 -2.32
CA THR A 31 -3.40 -4.36 -2.46
C THR A 31 -2.49 -3.16 -2.69
N PHE A 32 -1.33 -3.08 -2.01
CA PHE A 32 -0.35 -2.02 -2.20
C PHE A 32 0.35 -2.08 -3.57
N MET A 33 0.68 -3.28 -4.06
CA MET A 33 1.16 -3.48 -5.43
C MET A 33 0.14 -3.00 -6.47
N GLU A 34 -1.15 -3.25 -6.24
CA GLU A 34 -2.22 -2.77 -7.13
C GLU A 34 -2.38 -1.25 -7.08
N PHE A 35 -2.26 -0.63 -5.89
CA PHE A 35 -2.18 0.83 -5.77
C PHE A 35 -1.01 1.41 -6.57
N ALA A 36 0.17 0.80 -6.48
CA ALA A 36 1.34 1.21 -7.24
C ALA A 36 1.11 1.12 -8.76
N SER A 37 0.39 0.10 -9.22
CA SER A 37 0.02 -0.07 -10.64
C SER A 37 -0.99 0.98 -11.12
N VAL A 38 -2.08 1.19 -10.36
CA VAL A 38 -3.13 2.17 -10.70
C VAL A 38 -2.59 3.59 -10.78
N SER A 39 -1.55 3.89 -10.01
CA SER A 39 -0.90 5.20 -9.96
C SER A 39 -0.14 5.58 -11.23
N ASN A 40 0.25 4.59 -12.04
CA ASN A 40 0.93 4.79 -13.31
C ASN A 40 -0.01 4.69 -14.52
N MET A 41 -1.29 4.35 -14.31
CA MET A 41 -2.26 4.30 -15.40
C MET A 41 -2.72 5.72 -15.77
N MET A 42 -2.54 6.07 -17.04
CA MET A 42 -3.29 7.15 -17.70
C MET A 42 -4.77 6.74 -17.84
N SER A 43 -5.47 6.63 -16.71
CA SER A 43 -6.89 6.28 -16.66
C SER A 43 -7.72 7.41 -17.28
N THR A 44 -8.66 7.04 -18.14
CA THR A 44 -9.70 7.91 -18.71
C THR A 44 -10.55 8.55 -17.60
N GLY A 45 -10.10 9.71 -17.11
CA GLY A 45 -10.84 10.59 -16.20
C GLY A 45 -10.64 10.34 -14.69
N ARG A 46 -10.71 11.45 -13.93
CA ARG A 46 -10.53 11.50 -12.47
C ARG A 46 -11.52 10.62 -11.70
N ALA A 47 -12.77 10.51 -12.17
CA ALA A 47 -13.82 9.72 -11.52
C ALA A 47 -13.54 8.20 -11.56
N ALA A 48 -13.03 7.70 -12.68
CA ALA A 48 -12.67 6.28 -12.81
C ALA A 48 -11.49 5.92 -11.90
N LEU A 49 -10.47 6.79 -11.85
CA LEU A 49 -9.33 6.64 -10.94
C LEU A 49 -9.80 6.65 -9.48
N GLN A 50 -10.63 7.61 -9.10
CA GLN A 50 -11.17 7.70 -7.74
C GLN A 50 -11.97 6.45 -7.37
N LYS A 51 -12.81 5.93 -8.28
CA LYS A 51 -13.56 4.69 -8.03
C LYS A 51 -12.63 3.50 -7.76
N ARG A 52 -11.55 3.36 -8.54
CA ARG A 52 -10.55 2.30 -8.34
C ARG A 52 -9.80 2.47 -7.01
N VAL A 53 -9.28 3.67 -6.74
CA VAL A 53 -8.59 3.98 -5.48
C VAL A 53 -9.48 3.68 -4.27
N MET A 54 -10.74 4.12 -4.30
CA MET A 54 -11.68 3.85 -3.21
C MET A 54 -12.07 2.38 -3.07
N ALA A 55 -12.04 1.59 -4.14
CA ALA A 55 -12.25 0.14 -4.06
C ALA A 55 -11.05 -0.55 -3.40
N LEU A 56 -9.82 -0.13 -3.74
CA LEU A 56 -8.60 -0.65 -3.13
C LEU A 56 -8.47 -0.27 -1.66
N LEU A 57 -8.84 0.95 -1.27
CA LEU A 57 -8.78 1.39 0.12
C LEU A 57 -9.65 0.52 1.03
N ARG A 58 -10.81 0.06 0.55
CA ARG A 58 -11.71 -0.83 1.29
C ARG A 58 -11.15 -2.25 1.49
N ARG A 59 -10.09 -2.62 0.79
CA ARG A 59 -9.42 -3.93 0.92
C ARG A 59 -8.27 -3.92 1.92
N ILE A 60 -7.92 -2.77 2.50
CA ILE A 60 -6.88 -2.68 3.52
C ILE A 60 -7.50 -3.09 4.85
N GLU A 61 -7.05 -4.21 5.40
CA GLU A 61 -7.54 -4.74 6.68
C GLU A 61 -6.59 -4.43 7.83
N HIS A 62 -5.29 -4.26 7.53
CA HIS A 62 -4.25 -4.06 8.54
C HIS A 62 -3.59 -2.69 8.35
N PRO A 63 -3.67 -1.76 9.32
CA PRO A 63 -2.89 -0.53 9.26
C PRO A 63 -1.39 -0.85 9.34
N THR A 64 -0.56 -0.03 8.69
CA THR A 64 0.89 -0.08 8.92
C THR A 64 1.23 0.62 10.23
N ALA A 65 2.39 0.32 10.83
CA ALA A 65 2.84 1.01 12.04
C ALA A 65 2.84 2.54 11.88
N GLY A 66 3.36 3.05 10.75
CA GLY A 66 3.36 4.49 10.46
C GLY A 66 1.96 5.10 10.32
N ASN A 67 0.95 4.33 9.89
CA ASN A 67 -0.44 4.81 9.89
C ASN A 67 -0.98 4.98 11.32
N THR A 68 -0.66 4.06 12.22
CA THR A 68 -1.07 4.12 13.63
C THR A 68 -0.36 5.26 14.35
N GLU A 69 0.96 5.38 14.19
CA GLU A 69 1.76 6.47 14.78
C GLU A 69 1.26 7.85 14.35
N ALA A 70 1.06 8.05 13.04
CA ALA A 70 0.54 9.33 12.53
C ALA A 70 -0.89 9.64 13.03
N TRP A 71 -1.71 8.61 13.24
CA TRP A 71 -3.05 8.78 13.80
C TRP A 71 -2.98 9.23 15.26
N GLU A 72 -2.12 8.59 16.07
CA GLU A 72 -1.89 8.92 17.47
C GLU A 72 -1.36 10.35 17.61
N ASP A 73 -0.37 10.74 16.79
CA ASP A 73 0.18 12.09 16.75
C ASP A 73 -0.85 13.17 16.40
N THR A 74 -1.84 12.84 15.58
CA THR A 74 -2.91 13.78 15.17
C THR A 74 -4.02 13.90 16.24
N HIS A 75 -4.18 12.89 17.10
CA HIS A 75 -5.20 12.86 18.16
C HIS A 75 -4.71 13.41 19.51
N ALA A 76 -3.41 13.67 19.65
CA ALA A 76 -2.78 14.28 20.82
C ALA A 76 -2.93 15.81 20.85
#